data_AF-A0A143QD61-F1
#
_entry.id   AF-A0A143QD61-F1
#
_cell.length_a   1.000
_cell.length_b   1.000
_cell.length_c   1.000
_cell.angle_alpha   90.00
_cell.angle_beta   90.00
_cell.angle_gamma   90.00
#
_symmetry.space_group_name_H-M   'P 1'
#
loop_
_entity.id
_entity.type
_entity.pdbx_description
1 polymer ?
#
loop_
_entity_poly.entity_id
_entity_poly.type
_entity_poly.pdbx_seq_one_letter_code
_entity_poly.pdbx_strand_id
1 'polypeptide(L)'
;MAGVAIETPKGSGRLKLSTFLIADEFRNCGLGGTFIRALHDRWVLERVQQVHVTVAENNHDQLNRALRPVGFLTVAHEWHRYGPERSEYVMTCLPTELH
;
A
#
# COMPACT_ATOMS: atom_id res chain seq x y z
N MET A 1 -17.75 0.97 -10.06
CA MET A 1 -16.47 1.50 -9.54
C MET A 1 -15.51 0.33 -9.44
N ALA A 2 -14.34 0.36 -10.09
CA ALA A 2 -13.46 -0.81 -10.20
C ALA A 2 -12.43 -0.95 -9.05
N GLY A 3 -12.12 0.16 -8.38
CA GLY A 3 -11.26 0.18 -7.20
C GLY A 3 -11.34 1.52 -6.47
N VAL A 4 -10.86 1.52 -5.22
CA VAL A 4 -10.78 2.71 -4.37
C VAL A 4 -9.49 2.71 -3.58
N ALA A 5 -8.90 3.90 -3.45
CA ALA A 5 -7.81 4.18 -2.54
C ALA A 5 -8.19 5.35 -1.63
N ILE A 6 -7.86 5.24 -0.34
CA ILE A 6 -8.04 6.34 0.62
C ILE A 6 -6.68 6.62 1.24
N GLU A 7 -6.25 7.88 1.12
CA GLU A 7 -4.98 8.35 1.62
C GLU A 7 -5.21 9.32 2.78
N THR A 8 -4.39 9.20 3.81
CA THR A 8 -4.45 10.06 4.99
C THR A 8 -3.09 10.73 5.19
N PRO A 9 -2.99 12.06 5.07
CA PRO A 9 -1.77 12.78 5.39
C PRO A 9 -1.33 12.56 6.83
N LYS A 10 -0.03 12.37 7.05
CA LYS A 10 0.60 12.16 8.36
C LYS A 10 1.62 13.25 8.72
N GLY A 11 1.62 14.36 7.98
CA GLY A 11 2.55 15.48 8.14
C GLY A 11 3.94 15.20 7.57
N SER A 12 4.70 16.26 7.28
CA SER A 12 6.07 16.20 6.73
C SER A 12 6.19 15.36 5.45
N GLY A 13 5.24 15.51 4.51
CA GLY A 13 5.29 14.77 3.24
C GLY A 13 5.06 13.26 3.37
N ARG A 14 4.50 12.80 4.49
CA ARG A 14 4.18 11.38 4.73
C ARG A 14 2.70 11.10 4.50
N LEU A 15 2.41 9.97 3.87
CA LEU A 15 1.06 9.47 3.64
C LEU A 15 0.86 8.09 4.27
N LYS A 16 -0.35 7.87 4.80
CA LYS A 16 -0.87 6.53 5.04
C LYS A 16 -1.83 6.16 3.92
N LEU A 17 -1.60 5.04 3.25
CA LEU A 17 -2.61 4.41 2.40
C LEU A 17 -3.54 3.60 3.31
N SER A 18 -4.65 4.22 3.73
CA SER A 18 -5.59 3.68 4.71
C SER A 18 -6.57 2.69 4.09
N THR A 19 -6.81 2.77 2.78
CA THR A 19 -7.63 1.82 2.05
C THR A 19 -7.04 1.63 0.66
N PHE A 20 -6.98 0.38 0.21
CA PHE A 20 -6.67 0.01 -1.17
C PHE A 20 -7.47 -1.25 -1.50
N LEU A 21 -8.49 -1.09 -2.34
CA LEU A 21 -9.45 -2.14 -2.65
C LEU A 21 -9.71 -2.18 -4.15
N ILE A 22 -9.71 -3.38 -4.71
CA ILE A 22 -10.18 -3.67 -6.06
C ILE A 22 -11.45 -4.51 -5.93
N ALA A 23 -12.49 -4.12 -6.66
CA ALA A 23 -13.75 -4.86 -6.71
C ALA A 23 -13.50 -6.28 -7.24
N ASP A 24 -14.22 -7.26 -6.70
CA ASP A 24 -13.90 -8.69 -6.83
C ASP A 24 -13.85 -9.12 -8.30
N GLU A 25 -14.76 -8.61 -9.12
CA GLU A 25 -14.88 -8.88 -10.55
C GLU A 25 -13.72 -8.35 -11.40
N PHE A 26 -12.87 -7.47 -10.84
CA PHE A 26 -11.68 -6.92 -11.49
C PHE A 26 -10.37 -7.38 -10.82
N ARG A 27 -10.41 -8.38 -9.94
CA ARG A 27 -9.19 -8.97 -9.38
C ARG A 27 -8.52 -9.89 -10.39
N ASN A 28 -7.22 -10.11 -10.20
CA ASN A 28 -6.39 -11.00 -11.03
C ASN A 28 -6.26 -10.64 -12.52
N CYS A 29 -6.72 -9.45 -12.95
CA CYS A 29 -6.53 -8.95 -14.31
C CYS A 29 -5.44 -7.86 -14.43
N GLY A 30 -4.65 -7.64 -13.37
CA GLY A 30 -3.58 -6.63 -13.33
C GLY A 30 -4.02 -5.24 -12.87
N LEU A 31 -5.32 -4.99 -12.68
CA LEU A 31 -5.84 -3.67 -12.31
C LEU A 31 -5.21 -3.10 -11.03
N GLY A 32 -5.01 -3.93 -10.00
CA GLY A 32 -4.36 -3.49 -8.76
C GLY A 32 -2.93 -2.96 -8.96
N GLY A 33 -2.15 -3.63 -9.81
CA GLY A 33 -0.78 -3.20 -10.16
C GLY A 33 -0.78 -1.89 -10.95
N THR A 34 -1.69 -1.75 -11.93
CA THR A 34 -1.86 -0.49 -12.67
C THR A 34 -2.29 0.65 -11.75
N PHE A 35 -3.23 0.38 -10.83
CA PHE A 35 -3.77 1.40 -9.94
C PHE A 35 -2.71 1.93 -8.97
N ILE A 36 -1.94 1.05 -8.32
CA ILE A 36 -0.87 1.51 -7.42
C ILE A 36 0.25 2.22 -8.17
N ARG A 37 0.56 1.84 -9.41
CA ARG A 37 1.53 2.58 -10.22
C ARG A 37 1.08 4.00 -10.50
N ALA A 38 -0.20 4.19 -10.86
CA ALA A 38 -0.75 5.53 -11.05
C ALA A 38 -0.73 6.37 -9.76
N LEU A 39 -1.00 5.75 -8.60
CA LEU A 39 -0.85 6.43 -7.29
C LEU A 39 0.61 6.80 -7.02
N HIS A 40 1.55 5.87 -7.26
CA HIS A 40 2.97 6.10 -7.10
C HIS A 40 3.48 7.25 -7.96
N ASP A 41 3.14 7.28 -9.26
CA ASP A 41 3.54 8.36 -10.15
C ASP A 41 3.03 9.72 -9.67
N ARG A 42 1.80 9.76 -9.11
CA ARG A 42 1.27 10.97 -8.48
C ARG A 42 2.05 11.34 -7.21
N TRP A 43 2.39 10.39 -6.36
CA TRP A 43 3.21 10.64 -5.16
C TRP A 43 4.59 11.21 -5.50
N VAL A 44 5.21 10.74 -6.59
CA VAL A 44 6.47 11.30 -7.11
C VAL A 44 6.30 12.76 -7.50
N LEU A 45 5.26 13.09 -8.27
CA LEU A 45 4.97 14.46 -8.70
C LEU A 45 4.68 15.39 -7.52
N GLU A 46 3.95 14.89 -6.52
CA GLU A 46 3.62 15.61 -5.29
C GLU A 46 4.79 15.67 -4.29
N ARG A 47 5.93 15.04 -4.60
CA ARG A 47 7.12 14.95 -3.74
C ARG A 47 6.81 14.36 -2.36
N VAL A 48 5.92 13.37 -2.33
CA VAL A 48 5.65 12.57 -1.13
C VAL A 48 6.93 11.83 -0.75
N GLN A 49 7.40 12.07 0.47
CA GLN A 49 8.66 11.50 0.96
C GLN A 49 8.51 10.03 1.32
N GLN A 50 7.36 9.66 1.88
CA GLN A 50 7.12 8.31 2.36
C GLN A 50 5.64 7.96 2.32
N VAL A 51 5.35 6.75 1.90
CA VAL A 51 4.02 6.13 2.04
C VAL A 51 4.15 4.90 2.91
N HIS A 52 3.22 4.70 3.82
CA HIS A 52 3.07 3.43 4.55
C HIS A 52 1.67 2.86 4.43
N VAL A 53 1.58 1.54 4.52
CA VAL A 53 0.34 0.78 4.57
C VAL A 53 0.45 -0.30 5.63
N THR A 54 -0.66 -0.55 6.32
CA THR A 54 -0.80 -1.66 7.27
C THR A 54 -1.70 -2.70 6.61
N VAL A 55 -1.26 -3.95 6.58
CA VAL A 55 -1.89 -5.03 5.84
C VAL A 55 -2.16 -6.19 6.78
N ALA A 56 -3.42 -6.64 6.87
CA ALA A 56 -3.74 -7.86 7.60
C ALA A 56 -2.92 -9.04 7.05
N GLU A 57 -2.39 -9.88 7.95
CA GLU A 57 -1.48 -10.99 7.62
C GLU A 57 -2.02 -11.88 6.48
N ASN A 58 -3.31 -12.22 6.51
CA ASN A 58 -3.98 -13.04 5.49
C ASN A 58 -4.02 -12.41 4.09
N ASN A 59 -3.81 -11.10 3.95
CA ASN A 59 -3.82 -10.37 2.69
C ASN A 59 -2.42 -9.94 2.24
N HIS A 60 -1.38 -10.19 3.04
CA HIS A 60 -0.03 -9.69 2.80
C HIS A 60 0.53 -10.14 1.45
N ASP A 61 0.51 -11.45 1.15
CA ASP A 61 1.04 -11.96 -0.10
C ASP A 61 0.37 -11.36 -1.34
N GLN A 62 -0.95 -11.18 -1.28
CA GLN A 62 -1.72 -10.62 -2.38
C GLN A 62 -1.36 -9.14 -2.61
N LEU A 63 -1.34 -8.34 -1.55
CA LEU A 63 -0.99 -6.93 -1.66
C LEU A 63 0.49 -6.74 -1.99
N ASN A 64 1.38 -7.55 -1.43
CA ASN A 64 2.81 -7.51 -1.70
C ASN A 64 3.11 -7.70 -3.20
N ARG A 65 2.41 -8.62 -3.88
CA ARG A 65 2.53 -8.79 -5.34
C ARG A 65 2.19 -7.51 -6.13
N ALA A 66 1.21 -6.73 -5.66
CA ALA A 66 0.81 -5.48 -6.31
C ALA A 66 1.73 -4.30 -5.94
N LEU A 67 2.12 -4.20 -4.67
CA LEU A 67 2.82 -3.03 -4.12
C LEU A 67 4.35 -3.09 -4.31
N ARG A 68 4.96 -4.27 -4.24
CA ARG A 68 6.42 -4.43 -4.36
C ARG A 68 6.99 -3.85 -5.67
N PRO A 69 6.35 -3.98 -6.84
CA PRO A 69 6.85 -3.38 -8.09
C PRO A 69 6.95 -1.86 -8.09
N VAL A 70 6.32 -1.16 -7.15
CA VAL A 70 6.44 0.31 -7.00
C VAL A 70 7.28 0.70 -5.78
N GLY A 71 8.12 -0.21 -5.29
CA GLY A 71 9.10 0.08 -4.24
C GLY A 71 8.63 -0.16 -2.81
N PHE A 72 7.44 -0.74 -2.57
CA PHE A 72 7.07 -1.11 -1.21
C PHE A 72 7.92 -2.27 -0.68
N LEU A 73 8.43 -2.08 0.53
CA LEU A 73 9.13 -3.09 1.32
C LEU A 73 8.36 -3.34 2.62
N THR A 74 8.29 -4.60 3.04
CA THR A 74 7.80 -4.95 4.38
C THR A 74 8.87 -4.57 5.42
N VAL A 75 8.51 -3.72 6.38
CA VAL A 75 9.44 -3.16 7.37
C VAL A 75 9.12 -3.58 8.81
N ALA A 76 7.90 -4.08 9.06
CA ALA A 76 7.55 -4.65 10.36
C ALA A 76 6.44 -5.69 10.23
N HIS A 77 6.37 -6.56 11.24
CA HIS A 77 5.26 -7.46 11.50
C HIS A 77 4.78 -7.23 12.93
N GLU A 78 3.57 -6.70 13.07
CA GLU A 78 2.93 -6.37 14.35
C GLU A 78 1.99 -7.51 14.76
N TRP A 79 2.48 -8.37 15.65
CA TRP A 79 1.73 -9.51 16.16
C TRP A 79 0.56 -9.07 17.05
N HIS A 80 -0.62 -9.65 16.83
CA HIS A 80 -1.80 -9.48 17.67
C HIS A 80 -2.23 -8.02 17.93
N ARG A 81 -1.92 -7.09 17.01
CA ARG A 81 -2.17 -5.66 17.17
C ARG A 81 -3.62 -5.34 17.58
N TYR A 82 -4.57 -6.11 17.08
CA TYR A 82 -5.99 -5.95 17.38
C TYR A 82 -6.63 -7.16 18.08
N GLY A 83 -5.80 -8.03 18.67
CA GLY A 83 -6.21 -9.29 19.31
C GLY A 83 -5.65 -10.53 18.62
N PRO A 84 -5.95 -11.73 19.15
CA PRO A 84 -5.54 -13.00 18.55
C PRO A 84 -5.87 -13.06 17.05
N GLU A 85 -4.96 -13.60 16.23
CA GLU A 85 -5.09 -13.71 14.76
C GLU A 85 -5.22 -12.40 13.97
N ARG A 86 -5.08 -11.25 14.63
CA ARG A 86 -5.12 -9.93 13.99
C ARG A 86 -3.75 -9.30 13.91
N SER A 87 -2.80 -10.07 13.36
CA SER A 87 -1.46 -9.60 13.04
C SER A 87 -1.47 -8.77 11.76
N GLU A 88 -0.60 -7.77 11.70
CA GLU A 88 -0.48 -6.89 10.54
C GLU A 88 0.97 -6.73 10.10
N TYR A 89 1.20 -6.74 8.80
CA TYR A 89 2.45 -6.28 8.22
C TYR A 89 2.39 -4.78 7.99
N VAL A 90 3.50 -4.11 8.25
CA VAL A 90 3.72 -2.72 7.85
C VAL A 90 4.60 -2.73 6.61
N MET A 91 4.14 -2.08 5.54
CA MET A 91 4.93 -1.88 4.33
C MET A 91 5.13 -0.39 4.07
N THR A 92 6.29 -0.01 3.54
CA THR A 92 6.59 1.38 3.19
C THR A 92 7.31 1.48 1.84
N CYS A 93 7.05 2.55 1.10
CA CYS A 93 7.86 2.96 -0.05
C CYS A 93 8.32 4.42 0.13
N LEU A 94 9.40 4.76 -0.57
CA LEU A 94 9.97 6.11 -0.62
C LEU A 94 9.89 6.56 -2.08
N PRO A 95 8.75 7.14 -2.54
CA PRO A 95 8.47 7.33 -3.96
C PRO A 95 9.54 8.14 -4.70
N THR A 96 10.17 9.09 -4.01
CA THR A 96 11.20 9.97 -4.58
C THR A 96 12.61 9.38 -4.57
N GLU A 97 12.82 8.21 -3.97
CA GLU A 97 14.11 7.52 -3.98
C GLU A 97 14.19 6.56 -5.17
N LEU A 98 15.29 6.64 -5.93
CA LEU A 98 15.57 5.67 -6.99
C LEU A 98 15.96 4.34 -6.33
N HIS A 99 15.14 3.31 -6.54
CA HIS A 99 15.41 1.92 -6.14
C HIS A 99 16.20 1.16 -7.20
#